data_AF-A0A4Z0BU84-F1
#
_entry.id   AF-A0A4Z0BU84-F1
#
_cell.length_a   1.000
_cell.length_b   1.000
_cell.length_c   1.000
_cell.angle_alpha   90.00
_cell.angle_beta   90.00
_cell.angle_gamma   90.00
#
_symmetry.space_group_name_H-M   'P 1'
#
loop_
_entity.id
_entity.type
_entity.pdbx_description
1 polymer ?
#
loop_
_entity_poly.entity_id
_entity_poly.type
_entity_poly.pdbx_seq_one_letter_code
_entity_poly.pdbx_strand_id
1 'polypeptide(L)'
;MSLKLFRSTGFHSILTPGEARLALHPGWAVAMVAGWAGVACNAWLWQALIGSGPFVAAVAATIGIAGAVGFFLSVFGWRRTFKPAATLALLGCALLSAGVWTQGIPPSSLVDDSTRLSALLPAWASLFRWQVPTLLVLLGVLPVLWLWNTQLRRLSGPAQLRSNLAGVFLWFFVASVGFSLLARLAPGA
;
A
#
# COMPACT_ATOMS: atom_id res chain seq x y z
N MET A 1 14.89 -61.53 20.81
CA MET A 1 15.63 -60.28 21.07
C MET A 1 15.24 -59.24 20.05
N SER A 2 15.04 -58.01 20.51
CA SER A 2 14.26 -56.94 19.87
C SER A 2 14.90 -56.39 18.60
N LEU A 3 14.14 -56.46 17.50
CA LEU A 3 14.33 -55.66 16.29
C LEU A 3 14.03 -54.19 16.59
N LYS A 4 15.01 -53.30 16.47
CA LYS A 4 14.80 -51.84 16.40
C LYS A 4 15.99 -51.16 15.74
N LEU A 5 15.93 -50.98 14.42
CA LEU A 5 16.77 -50.02 13.72
C LEU A 5 16.08 -49.53 12.45
N PHE A 6 14.84 -49.03 12.61
CA PHE A 6 14.33 -48.04 11.67
C PHE A 6 15.03 -46.73 11.98
N ARG A 7 16.05 -46.43 11.17
CA ARG A 7 16.57 -45.07 10.98
C ARG A 7 15.36 -44.15 10.84
N SER A 8 15.25 -43.19 11.76
CA SER A 8 14.41 -42.02 11.61
C SER A 8 14.92 -41.22 10.42
N THR A 9 14.52 -41.59 9.21
CA THR A 9 14.47 -40.64 8.11
C THR A 9 13.52 -39.55 8.59
N GLY A 10 14.06 -38.37 8.86
CA GLY A 10 13.31 -37.17 9.18
C GLY A 10 12.37 -36.86 8.04
N PHE A 11 11.20 -37.48 8.04
CA PHE A 11 10.05 -36.98 7.32
C PHE A 11 9.76 -35.62 7.93
N HIS A 12 10.20 -34.57 7.24
CA HIS A 12 9.65 -33.24 7.38
C HIS A 12 8.14 -33.39 7.27
N SER A 13 7.52 -33.38 8.42
CA SER A 13 6.11 -33.70 8.60
C SER A 13 5.30 -32.54 8.01
N ILE A 14 4.33 -32.88 7.16
CA ILE A 14 3.25 -31.99 6.70
C ILE A 14 2.43 -31.41 7.89
N LEU A 15 2.71 -31.87 9.12
CA LEU A 15 2.02 -31.55 10.35
C LEU A 15 2.87 -30.75 11.35
N THR A 16 3.93 -30.03 10.96
CA THR A 16 4.46 -28.95 11.82
C THR A 16 3.56 -27.72 11.70
N PRO A 17 2.57 -27.51 12.59
CA PRO A 17 1.60 -26.41 12.49
C PRO A 17 2.22 -25.08 12.98
N GLY A 18 3.52 -25.11 13.34
CA GLY A 18 4.26 -23.97 13.87
C GLY A 18 4.55 -22.89 12.84
N GLU A 19 4.89 -23.26 11.59
CA GLU A 19 5.18 -22.28 10.53
C GLU A 19 3.93 -21.52 10.07
N ALA A 20 2.76 -22.16 10.13
CA ALA A 20 1.48 -21.52 9.79
C ALA A 20 1.04 -20.45 10.81
N ARG A 21 1.57 -20.48 12.05
CA ARG A 21 1.29 -19.45 13.07
C ARG A 21 2.09 -18.17 12.88
N LEU A 22 3.24 -18.24 12.20
CA LEU A 22 4.11 -17.08 11.94
C LEU A 22 3.78 -16.35 10.64
N ALA A 23 2.97 -16.93 9.76
CA ALA A 23 2.61 -16.32 8.49
C ALA A 23 1.65 -15.13 8.67
N LEU A 24 1.97 -14.01 8.02
CA LEU A 24 1.20 -12.76 8.11
C LEU A 24 -0.19 -12.95 7.51
N HIS A 25 -1.23 -12.46 8.20
CA HIS A 25 -2.58 -12.46 7.64
C HIS A 25 -2.65 -11.58 6.39
N PRO A 26 -3.32 -12.00 5.29
CA PRO A 26 -3.46 -11.16 4.10
C PRO A 26 -4.10 -9.80 4.41
N GLY A 27 -5.07 -9.74 5.34
CA GLY A 27 -5.65 -8.47 5.78
C GLY A 27 -4.65 -7.50 6.44
N TRP A 28 -3.67 -8.02 7.19
CA TRP A 28 -2.61 -7.20 7.76
C TRP A 28 -1.65 -6.71 6.68
N ALA A 29 -1.35 -7.55 5.68
CA ALA A 29 -0.54 -7.12 4.54
C ALA A 29 -1.23 -5.99 3.75
N VAL A 30 -2.55 -6.08 3.53
CA VAL A 30 -3.35 -5.00 2.94
C VAL A 30 -3.21 -3.71 3.76
N ALA A 31 -3.40 -3.80 5.09
CA ALA A 31 -3.32 -2.64 5.97
C ALA A 31 -1.93 -1.98 5.98
N MET A 32 -0.86 -2.78 5.99
CA MET A 32 0.52 -2.29 5.94
C MET A 32 0.82 -1.58 4.61
N VAL A 33 0.42 -2.18 3.48
CA VAL A 33 0.62 -1.57 2.15
C VAL A 33 -0.21 -0.30 1.99
N ALA A 34 -1.48 -0.32 2.42
CA ALA A 34 -2.36 0.84 2.39
C ALA A 34 -1.84 1.99 3.27
N GLY A 35 -1.39 1.68 4.49
CA GLY A 35 -0.77 2.65 5.39
C GLY A 35 0.53 3.22 4.82
N TRP A 36 1.38 2.38 4.24
CA TRP A 36 2.60 2.83 3.57
C TRP A 36 2.29 3.77 2.40
N ALA A 37 1.33 3.40 1.55
CA ALA A 37 0.91 4.22 0.41
C ALA A 37 0.30 5.56 0.86
N GLY A 38 -0.54 5.56 1.89
CA GLY A 38 -1.19 6.76 2.41
C GLY A 38 -0.25 7.69 3.19
N VAL A 39 0.76 7.16 3.88
CA VAL A 39 1.64 7.95 4.76
C VAL A 39 3.00 8.17 4.11
N ALA A 40 3.75 7.10 3.83
CA ALA A 40 5.12 7.21 3.32
C ALA A 40 5.15 7.77 1.89
N CYS A 41 4.26 7.30 1.01
CA CYS A 41 4.20 7.80 -0.36
C CYS A 41 3.47 9.15 -0.51
N ASN A 42 2.79 9.66 0.52
CA ASN A 42 2.05 10.91 0.42
C ASN A 42 2.97 12.12 0.56
N ALA A 43 3.49 12.61 -0.57
CA ALA A 43 4.39 13.76 -0.61
C ALA A 43 3.77 15.02 0.02
N TRP A 44 2.47 15.26 -0.16
CA TRP A 44 1.80 16.44 0.39
C TRP A 44 1.71 16.43 1.91
N LEU A 45 1.58 15.24 2.53
CA LEU A 45 1.68 15.11 3.99
C LEU A 45 3.03 15.58 4.50
N TRP A 46 4.11 15.12 3.86
CA TRP A 46 5.46 15.51 4.24
C TRP A 46 5.74 16.99 4.01
N GLN A 47 5.26 17.56 2.91
CA GLN A 47 5.34 19.00 2.65
C GLN A 47 4.59 19.80 3.74
N ALA A 48 3.35 19.42 4.05
CA ALA A 48 2.57 20.08 5.10
C ALA A 48 3.25 19.99 6.48
N LEU A 49 3.91 18.87 6.81
CA LEU A 49 4.69 18.71 8.05
C LEU A 49 5.94 19.60 8.09
N ILE A 50 6.53 19.91 6.94
CA ILE A 50 7.67 20.83 6.82
C ILE A 50 7.18 22.31 6.84
N GLY A 51 5.86 22.53 6.89
CA GLY A 51 5.25 23.86 7.04
C GLY A 51 4.69 24.45 5.74
N SER A 52 4.64 23.69 4.65
CA SER A 52 4.04 24.15 3.39
C SER A 52 2.60 23.63 3.25
N GLY A 53 1.60 24.47 3.55
CA GLY A 53 0.20 24.23 3.17
C GLY A 53 -0.71 23.57 4.22
N PRO A 54 -1.95 23.22 3.83
CA PRO A 54 -3.01 22.84 4.78
C PRO A 54 -2.83 21.40 5.30
N PHE A 55 -2.33 21.27 6.54
CA PHE A 55 -2.11 19.98 7.20
C PHE A 55 -3.36 19.08 7.25
N VAL A 56 -4.52 19.65 7.56
CA VAL A 56 -5.78 18.89 7.66
C VAL A 56 -6.17 18.26 6.32
N ALA A 57 -5.98 18.97 5.21
CA ALA A 57 -6.23 18.43 3.87
C ALA A 57 -5.26 17.29 3.54
N ALA A 58 -3.98 17.42 3.91
CA ALA A 58 -3.00 16.36 3.68
C ALA A 58 -3.29 15.10 4.53
N VAL A 59 -3.82 15.26 5.74
CA VAL A 59 -4.31 14.14 6.57
C VAL A 59 -5.57 13.50 5.96
N ALA A 60 -6.51 14.30 5.47
CA ALA A 60 -7.70 13.78 4.78
C ALA A 60 -7.31 12.99 3.52
N ALA A 61 -6.37 13.49 2.73
CA ALA A 61 -5.80 12.80 1.58
C ALA A 61 -5.09 11.49 1.98
N THR A 62 -4.35 11.48 3.09
CA THR A 62 -3.72 10.26 3.64
C THR A 62 -4.76 9.17 3.90
N ILE A 63 -5.86 9.52 4.58
CA ILE A 63 -6.96 8.60 4.87
C ILE A 63 -7.62 8.13 3.58
N GLY A 64 -7.88 9.04 2.63
CA GLY A 64 -8.49 8.73 1.34
C GLY A 64 -7.64 7.79 0.49
N ILE A 65 -6.34 8.06 0.35
CA ILE A 65 -5.39 7.25 -0.42
C ILE A 65 -5.20 5.88 0.23
N ALA A 66 -5.01 5.81 1.55
CA ALA A 66 -4.93 4.53 2.26
C ALA A 66 -6.22 3.72 2.08
N GLY A 67 -7.37 4.38 2.18
CA GLY A 67 -8.68 3.83 1.84
C GLY A 67 -8.74 3.22 0.45
N ALA A 68 -8.42 4.01 -0.58
CA ALA A 68 -8.49 3.60 -1.97
C ALA A 68 -7.56 2.41 -2.28
N VAL A 69 -6.32 2.46 -1.79
CA VAL A 69 -5.35 1.38 -1.96
C VAL A 69 -5.82 0.13 -1.20
N GLY A 70 -6.28 0.27 0.04
CA GLY A 70 -6.80 -0.84 0.84
C GLY A 70 -8.01 -1.51 0.20
N PHE A 71 -8.91 -0.72 -0.39
CA PHE A 71 -10.07 -1.20 -1.14
C PHE A 71 -9.63 -1.99 -2.37
N PHE A 72 -8.77 -1.40 -3.20
CA PHE A 72 -8.21 -2.02 -4.39
C PHE A 72 -7.54 -3.37 -4.05
N LEU A 73 -6.69 -3.39 -3.03
CA LEU A 73 -6.00 -4.62 -2.62
C LEU A 73 -6.92 -5.66 -1.98
N SER A 74 -8.03 -5.24 -1.36
CA SER A 74 -9.03 -6.17 -0.83
C SER A 74 -9.80 -6.86 -1.95
N VAL A 75 -10.10 -6.15 -3.05
CA VAL A 75 -10.67 -6.75 -4.28
C VAL A 75 -9.70 -7.77 -4.87
N PHE A 76 -8.41 -7.41 -4.96
CA PHE A 76 -7.35 -8.27 -5.48
C PHE A 76 -6.68 -9.16 -4.42
N GLY A 77 -7.32 -9.36 -3.27
CA GLY A 77 -6.77 -10.09 -2.11
C GLY A 77 -6.62 -11.60 -2.32
N TRP A 78 -6.49 -12.09 -3.55
CA TRP A 78 -6.33 -13.52 -3.85
C TRP A 78 -4.86 -13.92 -3.91
N ARG A 79 -4.63 -15.24 -3.75
CA ARG A 79 -3.28 -15.84 -3.68
C ARG A 79 -2.35 -15.40 -4.82
N ARG A 80 -2.86 -15.26 -6.05
CA ARG A 80 -2.06 -14.92 -7.23
C ARG A 80 -2.09 -13.43 -7.58
N THR A 81 -3.14 -12.72 -7.19
CA THR A 81 -3.36 -11.32 -7.60
C THR A 81 -2.86 -10.31 -6.58
N PHE A 82 -2.77 -10.66 -5.31
CA PHE A 82 -2.45 -9.71 -4.24
C PHE A 82 -1.04 -9.11 -4.41
N LYS A 83 0.00 -9.95 -4.53
CA LYS A 83 1.39 -9.47 -4.70
C LYS A 83 1.59 -8.59 -5.95
N PRO A 84 1.10 -8.96 -7.16
CA PRO A 84 1.24 -8.07 -8.31
C PRO A 84 0.41 -6.79 -8.17
N ALA A 85 -0.82 -6.85 -7.64
CA ALA A 85 -1.64 -5.66 -7.41
C ALA A 85 -0.97 -4.68 -6.41
N ALA A 86 -0.44 -5.20 -5.31
CA ALA A 86 0.30 -4.40 -4.34
C ALA A 86 1.61 -3.83 -4.91
N THR A 87 2.27 -4.56 -5.79
CA THR A 87 3.47 -4.07 -6.49
C THR A 87 3.12 -2.87 -7.37
N LEU A 88 2.06 -2.97 -8.18
CA LEU A 88 1.59 -1.87 -9.01
C LEU A 88 1.15 -0.66 -8.18
N ALA A 89 0.41 -0.89 -7.10
CA ALA A 89 -0.02 0.17 -6.20
C ALA A 89 1.17 0.90 -5.56
N LEU A 90 2.14 0.18 -5.00
CA LEU A 90 3.33 0.77 -4.37
C LEU A 90 4.20 1.55 -5.37
N LEU A 91 4.47 0.97 -6.54
CA LEU A 91 5.26 1.64 -7.57
C LEU A 91 4.53 2.86 -8.15
N GLY A 92 3.21 2.76 -8.36
CA GLY A 92 2.38 3.89 -8.80
C GLY A 92 2.38 5.03 -7.79
N CYS A 93 2.14 4.73 -6.50
CA CYS A 93 2.18 5.73 -5.44
C CYS A 93 3.58 6.35 -5.29
N ALA A 94 4.65 5.56 -5.39
CA ALA A 94 6.02 6.06 -5.35
C ALA A 94 6.33 7.00 -6.55
N LEU A 95 5.85 6.64 -7.75
CA LEU A 95 6.03 7.45 -8.94
C LEU A 95 5.29 8.80 -8.83
N LEU A 96 4.04 8.79 -8.37
CA LEU A 96 3.26 10.01 -8.13
C LEU A 96 3.91 10.87 -7.05
N SER A 97 4.40 10.26 -5.97
CA SER A 97 5.16 10.95 -4.91
C SER A 97 6.41 11.65 -5.47
N ALA A 98 7.17 10.95 -6.30
CA ALA A 98 8.35 11.50 -6.95
C ALA A 98 8.00 12.66 -7.89
N GLY A 99 6.87 12.57 -8.61
CA GLY A 99 6.41 13.64 -9.48
C GLY A 99 6.00 14.88 -8.70
N VAL A 100 5.29 14.74 -7.58
CA VAL A 100 4.94 15.87 -6.69
C VAL A 100 6.19 16.57 -6.17
N TRP A 101 7.20 15.82 -5.72
CA TRP A 101 8.45 16.39 -5.22
C TRP A 101 9.29 17.09 -6.30
N THR A 102 9.43 16.45 -7.46
CA THR A 102 10.33 16.96 -8.53
C THR A 102 9.73 18.10 -9.33
N GLN A 103 8.41 18.18 -9.41
CA GLN A 103 7.70 19.27 -10.09
C GLN A 103 7.33 20.41 -9.14
N GLY A 104 7.58 20.27 -7.84
CA GLY A 104 7.30 21.32 -6.86
C GLY A 104 5.80 21.62 -6.72
N ILE A 105 4.95 20.59 -6.82
CA ILE A 105 3.50 20.76 -6.76
C ILE A 105 3.10 21.11 -5.32
N PRO A 106 2.47 22.28 -5.08
CA PRO A 106 2.16 22.73 -3.74
C PRO A 106 0.99 21.95 -3.13
N PRO A 107 0.90 21.80 -1.79
CA PRO A 107 -0.22 21.08 -1.16
C PRO A 107 -1.58 21.76 -1.29
N SER A 108 -1.64 23.03 -1.70
CA SER A 108 -2.89 23.69 -2.08
C SER A 108 -3.57 23.01 -3.28
N SER A 109 -2.79 22.30 -4.12
CA SER A 109 -3.30 21.59 -5.29
C SER A 109 -4.16 20.37 -4.94
N LEU A 110 -4.07 19.85 -3.70
CA LEU A 110 -4.92 18.74 -3.21
C LEU A 110 -6.41 19.07 -3.26
N VAL A 111 -6.69 20.36 -3.24
CA VAL A 111 -7.98 20.95 -2.97
C VAL A 111 -8.47 21.72 -4.20
N ASP A 112 -7.64 21.79 -5.24
CA ASP A 112 -7.87 22.48 -6.50
C ASP A 112 -8.15 21.45 -7.61
N ASP A 113 -9.35 21.49 -8.20
CA ASP A 113 -9.80 20.58 -9.25
C ASP A 113 -9.01 20.71 -10.57
N SER A 114 -8.18 21.73 -10.71
CA SER A 114 -7.37 21.94 -11.91
C SER A 114 -6.19 20.96 -12.05
N THR A 115 -5.82 20.26 -10.97
CA THR A 115 -4.65 19.37 -10.97
C THR A 115 -4.91 18.07 -11.71
N ARG A 116 -4.39 17.97 -12.93
CA ARG A 116 -4.49 16.74 -13.75
C ARG A 116 -3.52 15.67 -13.27
N LEU A 117 -3.93 14.40 -13.37
CA LEU A 117 -3.07 13.25 -13.06
C LEU A 117 -1.74 13.26 -13.86
N SER A 118 -1.77 13.75 -15.09
CA SER A 118 -0.57 13.90 -15.93
C SER A 118 0.46 14.86 -15.33
N ALA A 119 0.02 15.87 -14.58
CA ALA A 119 0.90 16.79 -13.86
C ALA A 119 1.56 16.11 -12.65
N LEU A 120 1.03 14.99 -12.14
CA LEU A 120 1.63 14.25 -11.03
C LEU A 120 2.74 13.30 -11.49
N LEU A 121 2.94 13.10 -12.79
CA LEU A 121 3.98 12.21 -13.32
C LEU A 121 5.29 12.98 -13.51
N PRO A 122 6.44 12.45 -13.04
CA PRO A 122 7.72 13.11 -13.26
C PRO A 122 7.99 13.34 -14.76
N ALA A 123 8.52 14.51 -15.12
CA ALA A 123 8.96 14.77 -16.47
C ALA A 123 10.03 13.75 -16.90
N TRP A 124 10.06 13.36 -18.18
CA TRP A 124 10.99 12.35 -18.69
C TRP A 124 12.46 12.60 -18.28
N ALA A 125 12.93 13.85 -18.39
CA ALA A 125 14.27 14.24 -17.99
C ALA A 125 14.55 14.05 -16.49
N SER A 126 13.52 14.17 -15.63
CA SER A 126 13.65 14.01 -14.19
C SER A 126 13.81 12.55 -13.75
N LEU A 127 13.37 11.58 -14.56
CA LEU A 127 13.51 10.15 -14.26
C LEU A 127 14.97 9.71 -14.12
N PHE A 128 15.88 10.40 -14.82
CA PHE A 128 17.32 10.13 -14.78
C PHE A 128 18.06 10.95 -13.71
N ARG A 129 17.40 11.93 -13.08
CA ARG A 129 17.99 12.66 -11.96
C ARG A 129 17.90 11.80 -10.71
N TRP A 130 18.97 11.76 -9.92
CA TRP A 130 19.11 10.85 -8.77
C TRP A 130 17.92 10.86 -7.80
N GLN A 131 17.20 11.98 -7.67
CA GLN A 131 16.04 12.10 -6.79
C GLN A 131 14.94 11.07 -7.11
N VAL A 132 14.61 10.89 -8.39
CA VAL A 132 13.50 9.99 -8.79
C VAL A 132 13.84 8.53 -8.55
N PRO A 133 15.00 7.99 -8.99
CA PRO A 133 15.41 6.63 -8.65
C PRO A 133 15.51 6.41 -7.15
N THR A 134 16.03 7.37 -6.37
CA THR A 134 16.08 7.24 -4.91
C THR A 134 14.67 7.11 -4.30
N LEU A 135 13.72 7.96 -4.70
CA LEU A 135 12.34 7.88 -4.22
C LEU A 135 11.64 6.60 -4.66
N LEU A 136 11.83 6.17 -5.91
CA LEU A 136 11.27 4.91 -6.41
C LEU A 136 11.83 3.70 -5.66
N VAL A 137 13.13 3.70 -5.36
CA VAL A 137 13.76 2.62 -4.59
C VAL A 137 13.24 2.60 -3.16
N LEU A 138 13.27 3.74 -2.46
CA LEU A 138 12.89 3.81 -1.04
C LEU A 138 11.38 3.60 -0.82
N LEU A 139 10.54 4.25 -1.61
CA LEU A 139 9.09 4.24 -1.41
C LEU A 139 8.38 3.10 -2.15
N GLY A 140 8.99 2.58 -3.23
CA GLY A 140 8.40 1.55 -4.09
C GLY A 140 9.12 0.21 -4.00
N VAL A 141 10.38 0.15 -4.41
CA VAL A 141 11.11 -1.14 -4.54
C VAL A 141 11.32 -1.81 -3.18
N LEU A 142 11.74 -1.05 -2.16
CA LEU A 142 12.00 -1.61 -0.83
C LEU A 142 10.76 -2.28 -0.19
N PRO A 143 9.58 -1.63 -0.11
CA PRO A 143 8.38 -2.30 0.40
C PRO A 143 7.90 -3.43 -0.52
N VAL A 144 8.15 -3.36 -1.83
CA VAL A 144 7.89 -4.49 -2.74
C VAL A 144 8.77 -5.69 -2.39
N LEU A 145 10.08 -5.51 -2.21
CA LEU A 145 10.99 -6.59 -1.80
C LEU A 145 10.56 -7.20 -0.47
N TRP A 146 10.21 -6.36 0.50
CA TRP A 146 9.65 -6.82 1.78
C TRP A 146 8.38 -7.67 1.58
N LEU A 147 7.43 -7.20 0.76
CA LEU A 147 6.18 -7.91 0.48
C LEU A 147 6.40 -9.25 -0.21
N TRP A 148 7.33 -9.31 -1.16
CA TRP A 148 7.63 -10.52 -1.90
C TRP A 148 8.36 -11.55 -1.04
N ASN A 149 9.20 -11.11 -0.11
CA ASN A 149 9.86 -11.96 0.89
C ASN A 149 8.94 -12.38 2.05
N THR A 150 7.81 -11.69 2.25
CA THR A 150 6.84 -12.04 3.29
C THR A 150 5.98 -13.23 2.88
N GLN A 151 5.89 -14.22 3.77
CA GLN A 151 4.98 -15.36 3.65
C GLN A 151 3.59 -14.98 4.15
N LEU A 152 2.60 -15.07 3.25
CA LEU A 152 1.20 -14.80 3.58
C LEU A 152 0.50 -16.09 3.99
N ARG A 153 -0.28 -16.01 5.08
CA ARG A 153 -1.09 -17.12 5.56
C ARG A 153 -2.10 -17.54 4.48
N ARG A 154 -2.14 -18.83 4.19
CA ARG A 154 -3.10 -19.40 3.24
C ARG A 154 -4.44 -19.58 3.95
N LEU A 155 -5.48 -18.96 3.41
CA LEU A 155 -6.86 -19.16 3.86
C LEU A 155 -7.59 -20.09 2.88
N SER A 156 -8.61 -20.79 3.36
CA SER A 156 -9.56 -21.48 2.47
C SER A 156 -10.32 -20.47 1.61
N GLY A 157 -10.81 -20.88 0.45
CA GLY A 157 -11.53 -20.00 -0.48
C GLY A 157 -12.64 -19.15 0.19
N PRO A 158 -13.58 -19.77 0.94
CA PRO A 158 -14.63 -19.03 1.64
C PRO A 158 -14.11 -18.07 2.71
N ALA A 159 -13.06 -18.47 3.46
CA ALA A 159 -12.46 -17.60 4.47
C ALA A 159 -11.73 -16.40 3.83
N GLN A 160 -11.06 -16.62 2.69
CA GLN A 160 -10.44 -15.56 1.90
C GLN A 160 -11.49 -14.60 1.36
N LEU A 161 -12.58 -15.10 0.79
CA LEU A 161 -13.67 -14.29 0.27
C LEU A 161 -14.28 -13.41 1.37
N ARG A 162 -14.55 -13.99 2.55
CA ARG A 162 -15.06 -13.24 3.71
C ARG A 162 -14.08 -12.15 4.15
N SER A 163 -12.79 -12.47 4.21
CA SER A 163 -11.74 -11.49 4.55
C SER A 163 -11.65 -10.36 3.53
N ASN A 164 -11.75 -10.68 2.23
CA ASN A 164 -11.69 -9.71 1.15
C ASN A 164 -12.92 -8.81 1.17
N LEU A 165 -14.13 -9.36 1.33
CA LEU A 165 -15.37 -8.56 1.43
C LEU A 165 -15.35 -7.63 2.65
N ALA A 166 -14.94 -8.13 3.82
CA ALA A 166 -14.78 -7.30 5.01
C ALA A 166 -13.78 -6.16 4.77
N GLY A 167 -12.65 -6.46 4.11
CA GLY A 167 -11.68 -5.45 3.70
C GLY A 167 -12.27 -4.44 2.71
N VAL A 168 -12.99 -4.88 1.70
CA VAL A 168 -13.65 -4.02 0.70
C VAL A 168 -14.57 -3.01 1.38
N PHE A 169 -15.47 -3.44 2.26
CA PHE A 169 -16.38 -2.53 2.95
C PHE A 169 -15.65 -1.56 3.89
N LEU A 170 -14.71 -2.08 4.69
CA LEU A 170 -13.94 -1.26 5.62
C LEU A 170 -13.15 -0.18 4.88
N TRP A 171 -12.37 -0.57 3.88
CA TRP A 171 -11.50 0.35 3.16
C TRP A 171 -12.27 1.29 2.22
N PHE A 172 -13.41 0.85 1.68
CA PHE A 172 -14.32 1.73 0.97
C PHE A 172 -14.86 2.83 1.89
N PHE A 173 -15.26 2.47 3.12
CA PHE A 173 -15.70 3.44 4.12
C PHE A 173 -14.57 4.42 4.47
N VAL A 174 -13.36 3.91 4.74
CA VAL A 174 -12.18 4.74 5.02
C VAL A 174 -11.88 5.70 3.85
N ALA A 175 -11.92 5.21 2.61
CA ALA A 175 -11.71 6.04 1.41
C ALA A 175 -12.78 7.14 1.32
N SER A 176 -14.04 6.76 1.49
CA SER A 176 -15.19 7.67 1.43
C SER A 176 -15.08 8.77 2.47
N VAL A 177 -14.73 8.43 3.72
CA VAL A 177 -14.50 9.40 4.78
C VAL A 177 -13.35 10.34 4.44
N GLY A 178 -12.19 9.81 4.04
CA GLY A 178 -11.01 10.62 3.70
C GLY A 178 -11.28 11.60 2.55
N PHE A 179 -11.86 11.14 1.45
CA PHE A 179 -12.17 12.00 0.31
C PHE A 179 -13.34 12.94 0.57
N SER A 180 -14.34 12.55 1.37
CA SER A 180 -15.42 13.48 1.76
C SER A 180 -14.90 14.60 2.65
N LEU A 181 -13.97 14.30 3.57
CA LEU A 181 -13.30 15.31 4.37
C LEU A 181 -12.48 16.25 3.49
N LEU A 182 -11.73 15.70 2.53
CA LEU A 182 -10.94 16.49 1.60
C LEU A 182 -11.82 17.42 0.75
N ALA A 183 -12.94 16.93 0.22
CA ALA A 183 -13.89 17.72 -0.57
C ALA A 183 -14.50 18.89 0.24
N ARG A 184 -14.78 18.68 1.53
CA ARG A 184 -15.28 19.76 2.42
C ARG A 184 -14.25 20.84 2.72
N LEU A 185 -12.97 20.53 2.53
CA LEU A 185 -11.88 21.49 2.71
C LEU A 185 -11.62 22.27 1.40
N ALA A 186 -12.33 21.95 0.32
CA ALA A 186 -12.25 22.68 -0.94
C ALA A 186 -12.92 24.05 -0.89
N PRO A 187 -12.21 25.13 -1.28
CA PRO A 187 -12.82 26.45 -1.37
C PRO A 187 -13.83 26.42 -2.52
N GLY A 188 -15.11 26.29 -2.19
CA GLY A 188 -16.21 26.31 -3.16
C GLY A 188 -17.28 25.22 -3.04
N ALA A 189 -17.22 24.36 -2.01
CA ALA A 189 -18.32 23.44 -1.69
C ALA A 189 -19.48 24.13 -0.94
#